data_AF-A0A9D2MMU5-F1
#
_entry.id   AF-A0A9D2MMU5-F1
#
_cell.length_a   1.000
_cell.length_b   1.000
_cell.length_c   1.000
_cell.angle_alpha   90.00
_cell.angle_beta   90.00
_cell.angle_gamma   90.00
#
_symmetry.space_group_name_H-M   'P 1'
#
loop_
_entity.id
_entity.type
_entity.pdbx_description
1 polymer ?
#
loop_
_entity_poly.entity_id
_entity_poly.type
_entity_poly.pdbx_seq_one_letter_code
_entity_poly.pdbx_strand_id
1 'polypeptide(L)'
;MRKLVPLTLAVCLLAVSLTGCGALDRGPAAAKPVIYLYPEEETQVSVALDFDGELTSTYPAYGDGWTVDASPDGTLTDPTTGRQYYCLFWEGISQTEYDFSTGFCVAGENTAAFLEDALADLGLTDQEANEFIIYWLPRMEHNPYNLISFQQETYTDSAQLTIDPA
;
A
#
# COMPACT_ATOMS: atom_id res chain seq x y z
N MET A 1 -34.56 13.61 -12.35
CA MET A 1 -34.04 13.23 -11.01
C MET A 1 -32.77 12.43 -11.24
N ARG A 2 -31.60 13.09 -11.25
CA ARG A 2 -30.30 12.42 -11.32
C ARG A 2 -30.07 11.78 -9.95
N LYS A 3 -29.99 10.45 -9.91
CA LYS A 3 -29.62 9.73 -8.69
C LYS A 3 -28.12 9.96 -8.48
N LEU A 4 -27.76 10.57 -7.36
CA LEU A 4 -26.39 10.57 -6.84
C LEU A 4 -26.05 9.12 -6.53
N VAL A 5 -25.17 8.52 -7.33
CA VAL A 5 -24.53 7.24 -7.03
C VAL A 5 -23.32 7.58 -6.17
N PRO A 6 -23.13 6.95 -5.00
CA PRO A 6 -22.00 7.25 -4.13
C PRO A 6 -20.71 6.78 -4.80
N LEU A 7 -19.69 7.64 -4.80
CA LEU A 7 -18.34 7.34 -5.26
C LEU A 7 -17.82 6.15 -4.44
N THR A 8 -17.57 5.00 -5.07
CA THR A 8 -16.89 3.89 -4.41
C THR A 8 -15.40 4.02 -4.68
N LEU A 9 -14.71 4.73 -3.79
CA LEU A 9 -13.26 4.76 -3.76
C LEU A 9 -12.74 3.45 -3.13
N ALA A 10 -12.24 2.53 -3.94
CA ALA A 10 -11.58 1.32 -3.46
C ALA A 10 -10.12 1.64 -3.12
N VAL A 11 -9.81 1.78 -1.83
CA VAL A 11 -8.43 1.95 -1.34
C VAL A 11 -7.96 0.60 -0.81
N CYS A 12 -7.12 -0.10 -1.58
CA CYS A 12 -6.44 -1.32 -1.12
C CYS A 12 -5.08 -0.94 -0.51
N LEU A 13 -5.02 -0.85 0.83
CA LEU A 13 -3.78 -0.67 1.58
C LEU A 13 -3.36 -2.00 2.22
N LEU A 14 -2.21 -2.53 1.81
CA LEU A 14 -1.65 -3.76 2.36
C LEU A 14 -0.34 -3.46 3.10
N ALA A 15 -0.38 -3.60 4.43
CA ALA A 15 0.81 -3.57 5.27
C ALA A 15 1.21 -4.99 5.68
N VAL A 16 2.41 -5.39 5.28
CA VAL A 16 3.06 -6.63 5.76
C VAL A 16 4.26 -6.22 6.60
N SER A 17 4.26 -6.65 7.86
CA SER A 17 5.41 -6.52 8.76
C SER A 17 6.15 -7.85 8.83
N LEU A 18 7.48 -7.81 8.70
CA LEU A 18 8.36 -8.98 8.72
C LEU A 18 9.28 -8.92 9.95
N THR A 19 9.21 -9.93 10.81
CA THR A 19 10.26 -10.19 11.79
C THR A 19 11.15 -11.31 11.29
N GLY A 20 12.29 -10.96 10.68
CA GLY A 20 13.38 -11.88 10.34
C GLY A 20 14.62 -11.58 11.19
N CYS A 21 15.23 -12.60 11.80
CA CYS A 21 16.49 -12.45 12.54
C CYS A 21 17.67 -12.23 11.56
N GLY A 22 17.94 -10.97 11.22
CA GLY A 22 19.11 -10.55 10.45
C GLY A 22 19.19 -9.02 10.44
N ALA A 23 20.33 -8.46 10.87
CA ALA A 23 20.50 -7.05 11.21
C ALA A 23 20.10 -6.06 10.10
N LEU A 24 19.02 -5.33 10.34
CA LEU A 24 18.86 -3.91 9.98
C LEU A 24 18.18 -3.21 11.17
N ASP A 25 18.95 -2.46 11.96
CA ASP A 25 18.46 -1.51 12.97
C ASP A 25 17.73 -0.34 12.29
N ARG A 26 16.54 -0.61 11.77
CA ARG A 26 15.51 0.40 11.56
C ARG A 26 14.30 -0.15 12.31
N GLY A 27 13.73 0.63 13.22
CA GLY A 27 12.53 0.24 13.99
C GLY A 27 11.35 -0.14 13.08
N PRO A 28 10.15 -0.41 13.63
CA PRO A 28 9.00 -0.78 12.81
C PRO A 28 8.81 0.21 11.65
N ALA A 29 9.01 -0.29 10.44
CA ALA A 29 9.04 0.52 9.23
C ALA A 29 7.81 0.19 8.37
N ALA A 30 7.08 1.21 7.97
CA ALA A 30 6.10 1.12 6.90
C ALA A 30 6.87 1.10 5.57
N ALA A 31 7.20 -0.11 5.12
CA ALA A 31 7.97 -0.32 3.89
C ALA A 31 7.02 -0.52 2.70
N LYS A 32 7.09 0.40 1.74
CA LYS A 32 6.32 0.40 0.49
C LYS A 32 4.79 0.29 0.60
N PRO A 33 4.12 1.09 1.45
CA PRO A 33 2.75 1.46 1.15
C PRO A 33 2.60 2.09 -0.24
N VAL A 34 1.56 1.67 -0.96
CA VAL A 34 1.14 2.23 -2.23
C VAL A 34 -0.35 2.55 -2.18
N ILE A 35 -0.76 3.63 -2.83
CA ILE A 35 -2.15 4.07 -2.94
C ILE A 35 -2.52 4.03 -4.42
N TYR A 36 -3.54 3.23 -4.74
CA TYR A 36 -4.17 3.18 -6.04
C TYR A 36 -5.50 3.94 -6.00
N LEU A 37 -5.86 4.61 -7.10
CA LEU A 37 -7.12 5.36 -7.22
C LEU A 37 -7.85 4.91 -8.48
N TYR A 38 -9.13 4.53 -8.32
CA TYR A 38 -9.97 4.01 -9.40
C TYR A 38 -11.33 4.73 -9.42
N PRO A 39 -11.39 6.01 -9.85
CA PRO A 39 -12.67 6.72 -9.97
C PRO A 39 -13.50 6.14 -11.14
N GLU A 40 -14.83 6.35 -11.13
CA GLU A 40 -15.71 5.89 -12.22
C GLU A 40 -15.49 6.65 -13.54
N GLU A 41 -15.13 7.93 -13.43
CA GLU A 41 -14.78 8.82 -14.54
C GLU A 41 -13.47 9.55 -14.20
N GLU A 42 -12.77 10.08 -15.21
CA GLU A 42 -11.56 10.87 -14.98
C GLU A 42 -11.84 12.02 -14.00
N THR A 43 -11.15 12.00 -12.86
CA THR A 43 -11.45 12.85 -11.70
C THR A 43 -10.15 13.38 -11.12
N GLN A 44 -10.10 14.69 -10.88
CA GLN A 44 -9.03 15.26 -10.08
C GLN A 44 -9.23 14.90 -8.62
N VAL A 45 -8.25 14.22 -8.03
CA VAL A 45 -8.28 13.71 -6.66
C VAL A 45 -7.14 14.32 -5.87
N SER A 46 -7.44 14.81 -4.67
CA SER A 46 -6.47 15.21 -3.65
C SER A 46 -6.40 14.14 -2.56
N VAL A 47 -5.19 13.73 -2.21
CA VAL A 47 -4.91 12.71 -1.20
C VAL A 47 -3.96 13.30 -0.16
N ALA A 48 -4.42 13.34 1.09
CA ALA A 48 -3.60 13.66 2.25
C ALA A 48 -3.43 12.40 3.12
N LEU A 49 -2.20 12.15 3.54
CA LEU A 49 -1.80 11.10 4.46
C LEU A 49 -1.45 11.73 5.82
N ASP A 50 -2.23 11.36 6.83
CA ASP A 50 -1.93 11.61 8.23
C ASP A 50 -1.25 10.36 8.81
N PHE A 51 0.08 10.35 8.79
CA PHE A 51 0.89 9.22 9.24
C PHE A 51 1.43 9.49 10.65
N ASP A 52 1.11 8.62 11.61
CA ASP A 52 1.67 8.63 12.97
C ASP A 52 3.12 8.10 12.98
N GLY A 53 3.99 8.88 12.35
CA GLY A 53 5.38 8.55 12.15
C GLY A 53 6.10 9.60 11.30
N GLU A 54 7.27 9.23 10.80
CA GLU A 54 8.08 10.08 9.92
C GLU A 54 8.13 9.48 8.52
N LEU A 55 7.71 10.25 7.50
CA LEU A 55 7.86 9.86 6.11
C LEU A 55 9.35 9.92 5.72
N THR A 56 9.89 8.80 5.24
CA THR A 56 11.28 8.67 4.83
C THR A 56 11.47 8.72 3.32
N SER A 57 10.44 8.34 2.56
CA SER A 57 10.46 8.37 1.10
C SER A 57 9.04 8.58 0.59
N THR A 58 8.88 9.38 -0.46
CA THR A 58 7.58 9.61 -1.10
C THR A 58 7.79 9.79 -2.59
N TYR A 59 6.91 9.20 -3.39
CA TYR A 59 6.94 9.38 -4.83
C TYR A 59 5.52 9.33 -5.42
N PRO A 60 5.04 10.40 -6.08
CA PRO A 60 5.67 11.71 -6.27
C PRO A 60 6.03 12.41 -4.96
N ALA A 61 6.83 13.48 -5.01
CA ALA A 61 7.18 14.23 -3.81
C ALA A 61 5.90 14.71 -3.09
N TYR A 62 5.77 14.40 -1.80
CA TYR A 62 4.51 14.57 -1.07
C TYR A 62 4.12 16.03 -0.79
N GLY A 63 5.04 16.89 -0.34
CA GLY A 63 4.69 18.26 0.02
C GLY A 63 3.61 18.30 1.11
N ASP A 64 2.46 18.90 0.78
CA ASP A 64 1.28 19.00 1.66
C ASP A 64 0.17 17.97 1.31
N GLY A 65 0.47 17.02 0.42
CA GLY A 65 -0.50 16.10 -0.17
C GLY A 65 -0.27 15.92 -1.66
N TRP A 66 -0.85 14.86 -2.22
CA TRP A 66 -0.84 14.64 -3.67
C TRP A 66 -2.12 15.16 -4.29
N THR A 67 -2.01 15.81 -5.45
CA THR A 67 -3.15 16.09 -6.34
C THR A 67 -2.84 15.50 -7.71
N VAL A 68 -3.73 14.64 -8.20
CA VAL A 68 -3.58 13.93 -9.47
C VAL A 68 -4.90 13.91 -10.24
N ASP A 69 -4.84 13.94 -11.57
CA ASP A 69 -5.97 13.56 -12.41
C ASP A 69 -5.96 12.03 -12.53
N ALA A 70 -6.89 11.37 -11.83
CA ALA A 70 -6.99 9.91 -11.76
C ALA A 70 -7.98 9.39 -12.81
N SER A 71 -7.55 8.38 -13.55
CA SER A 71 -8.36 7.69 -14.56
C SER A 71 -8.97 6.40 -14.04
N PRO A 72 -10.10 5.92 -14.59
CA PRO A 72 -10.71 4.65 -14.18
C PRO A 72 -9.82 3.41 -14.36
N ASP A 73 -8.76 3.50 -15.17
CA ASP A 73 -7.78 2.43 -15.39
C ASP A 73 -6.63 2.42 -14.36
N GLY A 74 -6.66 3.32 -13.36
CA GLY A 74 -5.62 3.46 -12.34
C GLY A 74 -4.46 4.37 -12.73
N THR A 75 -4.46 4.95 -13.94
CA THR A 75 -3.46 5.94 -14.33
C THR A 75 -3.63 7.24 -13.54
N LEU A 76 -2.57 7.70 -12.89
CA LEU A 76 -2.53 8.96 -12.16
C LEU A 76 -1.68 9.96 -12.94
N THR A 77 -2.25 11.09 -13.34
CA THR A 77 -1.52 12.12 -14.08
C THR A 77 -1.27 13.33 -13.19
N ASP A 78 -0.02 13.79 -13.13
CA ASP A 78 0.33 15.07 -12.53
C ASP A 78 -0.28 16.22 -13.36
N PRO A 79 -1.20 17.03 -12.81
CA PRO A 79 -1.88 18.08 -13.57
C PRO A 79 -0.95 19.23 -13.99
N THR A 80 0.21 19.36 -13.35
CA THR A 80 1.19 20.43 -13.63
C THR A 80 2.20 19.98 -14.67
N THR A 81 2.73 18.76 -14.53
CA THR A 81 3.82 18.25 -15.38
C THR A 81 3.35 17.33 -16.50
N GLY A 82 2.12 16.80 -16.44
CA GLY A 82 1.60 15.79 -17.35
C GLY A 82 2.25 14.41 -17.18
N ARG A 83 3.07 14.23 -16.14
CA ARG A 83 3.73 12.95 -15.86
C ARG A 83 2.72 11.94 -15.33
N GLN A 84 2.81 10.72 -15.83
CA GLN A 84 1.98 9.60 -15.38
C GLN A 84 2.67 8.73 -14.33
N TYR A 85 1.87 8.28 -13.38
CA TYR A 85 2.21 7.31 -12.33
C TYR A 85 1.12 6.24 -12.29
N TYR A 86 1.45 5.08 -11.72
CA TYR A 86 0.48 4.00 -11.49
C TYR A 86 0.04 3.91 -10.02
N CYS A 87 0.70 4.62 -9.11
CA CYS A 87 0.35 4.71 -7.70
C CYS A 87 0.97 5.96 -7.05
N LEU A 88 0.50 6.30 -5.85
CA LEU A 88 1.20 7.18 -4.92
C LEU A 88 1.95 6.31 -3.91
N PHE A 89 3.26 6.45 -3.85
CA PHE A 89 4.13 5.64 -3.01
C PHE A 89 4.63 6.45 -1.81
N TRP A 90 4.71 5.79 -0.66
CA TRP A 90 5.41 6.32 0.50
C TRP A 90 6.10 5.22 1.32
N GLU A 91 7.10 5.61 2.09
CA GLU A 91 7.71 4.82 3.16
C GLU A 91 7.84 5.69 4.38
N GLY A 92 7.81 5.08 5.56
CA GLY A 92 8.03 5.79 6.80
C GLY A 92 8.48 4.90 7.95
N ILE A 93 8.84 5.54 9.04
CA ILE A 93 9.20 4.90 10.30
C ILE A 93 8.16 5.32 11.33
N SER A 94 7.56 4.36 12.04
CA SER A 94 6.65 4.62 13.15
C SER A 94 7.00 3.76 14.36
N GLN A 95 6.28 3.99 15.47
CA GLN A 95 6.32 3.11 16.63
C GLN A 95 5.10 2.17 16.67
N THR A 96 4.39 2.04 15.54
CA THR A 96 3.20 1.19 15.44
C THR A 96 3.59 -0.27 15.68
N GLU A 97 2.95 -0.90 16.66
CA GLU A 97 3.09 -2.33 16.93
C GLU A 97 1.97 -3.10 16.24
N TYR A 98 2.35 -4.12 15.47
CA TYR A 98 1.39 -4.99 14.76
C TYR A 98 1.11 -6.26 15.55
N ASP A 99 -0.14 -6.74 15.48
CA ASP A 99 -0.52 -7.98 16.15
C ASP A 99 -0.22 -9.20 15.27
N PHE A 100 0.72 -10.02 15.74
CA PHE A 100 1.08 -11.29 15.10
C PHE A 100 0.52 -12.51 15.83
N SER A 101 -0.46 -12.33 16.73
CA SER A 101 -1.15 -13.42 17.41
C SER A 101 -1.87 -14.37 16.45
N THR A 102 -2.24 -13.87 15.27
CA THR A 102 -2.78 -14.64 14.15
C THR A 102 -2.04 -14.31 12.85
N GLY A 103 -1.93 -15.30 11.96
CA GLY A 103 -1.19 -15.19 10.71
C GLY A 103 -0.83 -16.54 10.12
N PHE A 104 0.09 -16.52 9.16
CA PHE A 104 0.56 -17.68 8.41
C PHE A 104 2.04 -17.92 8.66
N CYS A 105 2.43 -19.17 8.92
CA CYS A 105 3.81 -19.60 8.93
C CYS A 105 4.13 -20.26 7.59
N VAL A 106 4.93 -19.58 6.76
CA VAL A 106 5.18 -19.95 5.36
C VAL A 106 6.65 -20.24 5.17
N ALA A 107 7.02 -21.40 4.63
CA ALA A 107 8.42 -21.68 4.30
C ALA A 107 8.92 -20.69 3.23
N GLY A 108 10.18 -20.25 3.32
CA GLY A 108 10.74 -19.27 2.37
C GLY A 108 10.53 -19.67 0.92
N GLU A 109 10.81 -20.94 0.60
CA GLU A 109 10.64 -21.52 -0.74
C GLU A 109 9.20 -21.49 -1.28
N ASN A 110 8.20 -21.40 -0.40
CA ASN A 110 6.78 -21.35 -0.77
C ASN A 110 6.19 -19.93 -0.74
N THR A 111 7.00 -18.91 -0.46
CA THR A 111 6.52 -17.54 -0.26
C THR A 111 5.86 -16.96 -1.50
N ALA A 112 6.43 -17.18 -2.69
CA ALA A 112 5.87 -16.63 -3.93
C ALA A 112 4.45 -17.13 -4.17
N ALA A 113 4.26 -18.46 -4.20
CA ALA A 113 2.95 -19.07 -4.40
C ALA A 113 1.93 -18.65 -3.33
N PHE A 114 2.36 -18.58 -2.06
CA PHE A 114 1.50 -18.09 -0.99
C PHE A 114 1.04 -16.64 -1.21
N LEU A 115 1.93 -15.74 -1.61
CA LEU A 115 1.59 -14.34 -1.86
C LEU A 115 0.69 -14.19 -3.09
N GLU A 116 0.92 -14.97 -4.14
CA GLU A 116 0.05 -14.98 -5.33
C GLU A 116 -1.40 -15.29 -4.95
N ASP A 117 -1.62 -16.37 -4.18
CA ASP A 117 -2.95 -16.76 -3.72
C ASP A 117 -3.54 -15.73 -2.74
N ALA A 118 -2.77 -15.31 -1.72
CA ALA A 118 -3.27 -14.42 -0.68
C ALA A 118 -3.63 -13.03 -1.21
N LEU A 119 -2.84 -12.46 -2.14
CA LEU A 119 -3.11 -11.15 -2.71
C LEU A 119 -4.31 -11.19 -3.68
N ALA A 120 -4.50 -12.30 -4.38
CA ALA A 120 -5.70 -12.52 -5.19
C ALA A 120 -6.97 -12.61 -4.32
N ASP A 121 -6.91 -13.30 -3.19
CA ASP A 121 -8.01 -13.37 -2.21
C ASP A 121 -8.35 -12.00 -1.61
N LEU A 122 -7.34 -11.11 -1.49
CA LEU A 122 -7.50 -9.72 -1.07
C LEU A 122 -8.02 -8.80 -2.17
N GLY A 123 -8.19 -9.31 -3.40
CA GLY A 123 -8.76 -8.59 -4.52
C GLY A 123 -7.78 -7.73 -5.31
N LEU A 124 -6.47 -7.96 -5.16
CA LEU A 124 -5.48 -7.27 -5.98
C LEU A 124 -5.49 -7.81 -7.41
N THR A 125 -5.23 -6.92 -8.35
CA THR A 125 -4.97 -7.28 -9.74
C THR A 125 -3.61 -7.96 -9.88
N ASP A 126 -3.40 -8.72 -10.97
CA ASP A 126 -2.10 -9.33 -11.27
C ASP A 126 -0.96 -8.30 -11.28
N GLN A 127 -1.22 -7.08 -11.74
CA GLN A 127 -0.22 -6.02 -11.78
C GLN A 127 0.19 -5.58 -10.36
N GLU A 128 -0.77 -5.33 -9.48
CA GLU A 128 -0.54 -4.92 -8.10
C GLU A 128 0.13 -6.04 -7.30
N ALA A 129 -0.32 -7.29 -7.48
CA ALA A 129 0.28 -8.46 -6.84
C ALA A 129 1.75 -8.66 -7.26
N ASN A 130 2.04 -8.57 -8.56
CA ASN A 130 3.42 -8.66 -9.06
C ASN A 130 4.31 -7.56 -8.47
N GLU A 131 3.81 -6.33 -8.39
CA GLU A 131 4.53 -5.19 -7.83
C GLU A 131 4.85 -5.40 -6.35
N PHE A 132 3.87 -5.89 -5.58
CA PHE A 132 4.04 -6.28 -4.19
C PHE A 132 5.12 -7.37 -4.04
N ILE A 133 4.99 -8.46 -4.80
CA ILE A 133 5.88 -9.64 -4.74
C ILE A 133 7.31 -9.26 -5.13
N ILE A 134 7.53 -8.46 -6.18
CA ILE A 134 8.87 -8.06 -6.62
C ILE A 134 9.68 -7.37 -5.52
N TYR A 135 9.02 -6.54 -4.70
CA TYR A 135 9.70 -5.88 -3.59
C TYR A 135 9.90 -6.83 -2.40
N TRP A 136 8.88 -7.60 -2.06
CA TRP A 136 8.86 -8.33 -0.80
C TRP A 136 9.50 -9.72 -0.87
N LEU A 137 9.36 -10.44 -1.98
CA LEU A 137 9.86 -11.81 -2.14
C LEU A 137 11.37 -11.95 -1.88
N PRO A 138 12.27 -11.08 -2.38
CA PRO A 138 13.71 -11.21 -2.13
C PRO A 138 14.10 -11.13 -0.63
N ARG A 139 13.24 -10.53 0.20
CA ARG A 139 13.43 -10.40 1.65
C ARG A 139 12.91 -11.62 2.42
N MET A 140 12.14 -12.49 1.79
CA MET A 140 11.42 -13.60 2.42
C MET A 140 11.82 -14.98 1.89
N GLU A 141 12.15 -15.10 0.61
CA GLU A 141 12.30 -16.42 -0.05
C GLU A 141 13.47 -17.26 0.49
N HIS A 142 14.48 -16.60 1.06
CA HIS A 142 15.67 -17.26 1.63
C HIS A 142 15.55 -17.55 3.13
N ASN A 143 14.46 -17.12 3.79
CA ASN A 143 14.23 -17.42 5.19
C ASN A 143 13.76 -18.87 5.34
N PRO A 144 14.12 -19.59 6.42
CA PRO A 144 13.56 -20.92 6.66
C PRO A 144 12.03 -20.88 6.71
N TYR A 145 11.50 -19.88 7.42
CA TYR A 145 10.07 -19.57 7.51
C TYR A 145 9.87 -18.06 7.66
N ASN A 146 8.73 -17.58 7.17
CA ASN A 146 8.21 -16.24 7.34
C ASN A 146 6.93 -16.30 8.16
N LEU A 147 6.78 -15.37 9.11
CA LEU A 147 5.51 -15.10 9.77
C LEU A 147 4.84 -13.94 9.03
N ILE A 148 3.71 -14.19 8.40
CA ILE A 148 2.97 -13.20 7.60
C ILE A 148 1.60 -12.98 8.24
N SER A 149 1.26 -11.73 8.50
CA SER A 149 -0.07 -11.33 9.00
C SER A 149 -0.55 -10.08 8.25
N PHE A 150 -1.83 -10.05 7.89
CA PHE A 150 -2.46 -8.94 7.19
C PHE A 150 -3.20 -8.07 8.19
N GLN A 151 -2.71 -6.85 8.35
CA GLN A 151 -3.20 -5.90 9.35
C GLN A 151 -4.28 -4.99 8.75
N GLN A 152 -5.27 -4.60 9.54
CA GLN A 152 -6.35 -3.69 9.13
C GLN A 152 -6.37 -2.45 10.02
N GLU A 153 -7.16 -2.44 11.09
CA GLU A 153 -7.43 -1.28 11.95
C GLU A 153 -6.14 -0.60 12.44
N THR A 154 -5.20 -1.37 13.00
CA THR A 154 -3.92 -0.84 13.48
C THR A 154 -3.14 -0.09 12.40
N TYR A 155 -3.20 -0.57 11.16
CA TYR A 155 -2.55 0.12 10.04
C TYR A 155 -3.31 1.40 9.68
N THR A 156 -4.62 1.31 9.47
CA THR A 156 -5.44 2.46 9.03
C THR A 156 -5.49 3.57 10.06
N ASP A 157 -5.42 3.26 11.36
CA ASP A 157 -5.36 4.24 12.44
C ASP A 157 -4.01 4.98 12.46
N SER A 158 -2.92 4.29 12.07
CA SER A 158 -1.58 4.88 12.02
C SER A 158 -1.25 5.62 10.72
N ALA A 159 -2.03 5.40 9.67
CA ALA A 159 -1.78 5.94 8.32
C ALA A 159 -3.12 6.35 7.67
N GLN A 160 -3.79 7.33 8.28
CA GLN A 160 -5.12 7.74 7.86
C GLN A 160 -5.05 8.52 6.54
N LEU A 161 -5.90 8.14 5.58
CA LEU A 161 -6.06 8.87 4.34
C LEU A 161 -7.29 9.78 4.38
N THR A 162 -7.10 11.02 3.94
CA THR A 162 -8.18 11.95 3.59
C THR A 162 -8.16 12.15 2.09
N ILE A 163 -9.27 11.86 1.41
CA ILE A 163 -9.36 11.86 -0.05
C ILE A 163 -10.55 12.73 -0.47
N ASP A 164 -10.32 13.62 -1.45
CA ASP A 164 -11.32 14.54 -2.00
C ASP A 164 -11.23 14.57 -3.54
N PRO A 165 -12.34 14.43 -4.29
CA PRO A 165 -13.69 14.13 -3.80
C PRO A 165 -13.76 12.73 -3.16
N ALA A 166 -14.63 12.60 -2.16
CA ALA A 166 -14.90 11.36 -1.44
C ALA A 166 -15.87 10.44 -2.16
#